data_AF-A0A5J4V342-F1
#
_entry.id   AF-A0A5J4V342-F1
#
_cell.length_a   1.000
_cell.length_b   1.000
_cell.length_c   1.000
_cell.angle_alpha   90.00
_cell.angle_beta   90.00
_cell.angle_gamma   90.00
#
_symmetry.space_group_name_H-M   'P 1'
#
loop_
_entity.id
_entity.type
_entity.pdbx_description
1 polymer ?
#
loop_
_entity_poly.entity_id
_entity_poly.type
_entity_poly.pdbx_seq_one_letter_code
_entity_poly.pdbx_strand_id
1 'polypeptide(L)'
;MKEIEKGLIKKNLNQKEIEKEQKKKDLNQKKIEKKLKKKDLNKIEIKRIEELIQLNLKSYVQLLKFQGLANRFPPSLNPHVLVGIIPNRQHAYQEGLKIIRTVKYRHSTVAFNPIISNGIVRFGGFFEDPSNDPFFSIGVTDSSAVFGSCQAPWDRE
;
A
#
# COMPACT_ATOMS: atom_id res chain seq x y z
N MET A 1 62.35 65.64 -10.92
CA MET A 1 61.11 65.11 -11.55
C MET A 1 61.03 63.58 -11.55
N LYS A 2 62.07 62.82 -11.94
CA LYS A 2 61.99 61.35 -12.06
C LYS A 2 61.74 60.54 -10.77
N GLU A 3 62.09 61.05 -9.58
CA GLU A 3 61.90 60.31 -8.32
C GLU A 3 60.46 60.38 -7.77
N ILE A 4 59.80 61.53 -7.91
CA ILE A 4 58.41 61.74 -7.49
C ILE A 4 57.47 60.80 -8.27
N GLU A 5 57.73 60.64 -9.57
CA GLU A 5 56.97 59.78 -10.48
C GLU A 5 57.12 58.28 -10.09
N LYS A 6 58.33 57.84 -9.73
CA LYS A 6 58.57 56.48 -9.21
C LYS A 6 57.84 56.23 -7.88
N GLY A 7 57.80 57.21 -6.99
CA GLY A 7 57.07 57.13 -5.72
C GLY A 7 55.56 56.97 -5.91
N LEU A 8 54.97 57.74 -6.83
CA LEU A 8 53.55 57.67 -7.19
C LEU A 8 53.17 56.32 -7.81
N ILE A 9 54.00 55.78 -8.73
CA ILE A 9 53.78 54.47 -9.34
C ILE A 9 53.80 53.36 -8.28
N LYS A 10 54.76 53.40 -7.36
CA LYS A 10 54.89 52.41 -6.28
C LYS A 10 53.69 52.46 -5.32
N LYS A 11 53.19 53.65 -4.99
CA LYS A 11 51.99 53.83 -4.15
C LYS A 11 50.73 53.26 -4.82
N ASN A 12 50.54 53.53 -6.12
CA ASN A 12 49.40 53.00 -6.89
C ASN A 12 49.44 51.47 -7.03
N LEU A 13 50.62 50.89 -7.21
CA LEU A 13 50.80 49.42 -7.25
C LEU A 13 50.44 48.79 -5.90
N ASN A 14 50.95 49.37 -4.81
CA ASN A 14 50.67 48.87 -3.46
C ASN A 14 49.18 48.97 -3.11
N GLN A 15 48.51 50.06 -3.52
CA GLN A 15 47.08 50.24 -3.31
C GLN A 15 46.23 49.24 -4.11
N LYS A 16 46.63 48.90 -5.34
CA LYS A 16 45.99 47.84 -6.14
C LYS A 16 46.16 46.45 -5.55
N GLU A 17 47.28 46.15 -4.92
CA GLU A 17 47.51 44.87 -4.23
C GLU A 17 46.62 44.75 -3.00
N ILE A 18 46.51 45.80 -2.20
CA ILE A 18 45.62 45.86 -1.04
C ILE A 18 44.15 45.64 -1.46
N GLU A 19 43.68 46.29 -2.52
CA GLU A 19 42.32 46.09 -3.04
C GLU A 19 42.06 44.66 -3.52
N LYS A 20 43.03 44.03 -4.19
CA LYS A 20 42.93 42.62 -4.63
C LYS A 20 42.84 41.68 -3.43
N GLU A 21 43.63 41.92 -2.40
CA GLU A 21 43.63 41.10 -1.20
C GLU A 21 42.32 41.25 -0.41
N GLN A 22 41.78 42.47 -0.31
CA GLN A 22 40.48 42.76 0.31
C GLN A 22 39.35 42.03 -0.43
N LYS A 23 39.30 42.13 -1.76
CA LYS A 23 38.30 41.40 -2.58
C LYS A 23 38.39 39.88 -2.40
N LYS A 24 39.61 39.34 -2.22
CA LYS A 24 39.83 37.90 -2.00
C LYS A 24 39.31 37.47 -0.63
N LYS A 25 39.50 38.29 0.42
CA LYS A 25 38.96 38.07 1.76
C LYS A 25 37.43 38.09 1.75
N ASP A 26 36.82 39.09 1.12
CA ASP A 26 35.36 39.20 1.00
C ASP A 26 34.73 38.00 0.27
N LEU A 27 35.38 37.53 -0.81
CA LEU A 27 34.90 36.37 -1.55
C LEU A 27 34.98 35.09 -0.73
N ASN A 28 36.05 34.90 0.04
CA ASN A 28 36.18 33.76 0.94
C ASN A 28 35.15 33.79 2.06
N GLN A 29 34.90 34.96 2.64
CA GLN A 29 33.90 35.13 3.69
C GLN A 29 32.49 34.79 3.17
N LYS A 30 32.12 35.27 1.97
CA LYS A 30 30.86 34.90 1.31
C LYS A 30 30.75 33.40 1.03
N LYS A 31 31.85 32.72 0.67
CA LYS A 31 31.86 31.26 0.46
C LYS A 31 31.64 30.50 1.76
N ILE A 32 32.24 30.95 2.86
CA ILE A 32 32.06 30.36 4.19
C ILE A 32 30.60 30.51 4.65
N GLU A 33 30.04 31.71 4.49
CA GLU A 33 28.65 31.99 4.89
C GLU A 33 27.64 31.13 4.13
N LYS A 34 27.84 30.96 2.81
CA LYS A 34 27.02 30.04 2.00
C LYS A 34 27.11 28.58 2.47
N LYS A 35 28.32 28.12 2.84
CA LYS A 35 28.51 26.76 3.38
C LYS A 35 27.81 26.58 4.73
N LEU A 36 27.85 27.58 5.59
CA LEU A 36 27.15 27.57 6.89
C LEU A 36 25.63 27.42 6.68
N LYS A 37 25.04 28.29 5.86
CA LYS A 37 23.60 28.25 5.55
C LYS A 37 23.17 26.89 4.97
N LYS A 38 23.99 26.30 4.10
CA LYS A 38 23.72 24.97 3.54
C LYS A 38 23.80 23.86 4.61
N LYS A 39 24.72 23.97 5.56
CA LYS A 39 24.84 23.04 6.69
C LYS A 39 23.61 23.12 7.61
N ASP A 40 23.11 24.32 7.87
CA ASP A 40 21.91 24.52 8.70
C ASP A 40 20.66 23.98 8.02
N LEU A 41 20.50 24.22 6.71
CA LEU A 41 19.42 23.64 5.90
C LEU A 41 19.45 22.12 5.92
N ASN A 42 20.62 21.52 5.68
CA ASN A 42 20.79 20.06 5.74
C ASN A 42 20.44 19.50 7.13
N LYS A 43 20.77 20.22 8.21
CA LYS A 43 20.44 19.80 9.58
C LYS A 43 18.92 19.78 9.82
N ILE A 44 18.21 20.78 9.30
CA ILE A 44 16.74 20.85 9.38
C ILE A 44 16.12 19.69 8.58
N GLU A 45 16.64 19.41 7.40
CA GLU A 45 16.15 18.35 6.53
C GLU A 45 16.37 16.96 7.13
N ILE A 46 17.55 16.71 7.72
CA ILE A 46 17.83 15.48 8.48
C ILE A 46 16.82 15.31 9.62
N LYS A 47 16.56 16.36 10.41
CA LYS A 47 15.60 16.29 11.51
C LYS A 47 14.19 15.94 11.05
N ARG A 48 13.75 16.49 9.91
CA ARG A 48 12.44 16.15 9.31
C ARG A 48 12.39 14.69 8.86
N ILE A 49 13.45 14.19 8.24
CA ILE A 49 13.54 12.79 7.81
C ILE A 49 13.50 11.85 9.03
N GLU A 50 14.21 12.18 10.11
CA GLU A 50 14.17 11.42 11.36
C GLU A 50 12.76 11.37 11.96
N GLU A 51 12.04 12.50 12.00
CA GLU A 51 10.65 12.55 12.47
C GLU A 51 9.71 11.69 11.60
N LEU A 52 9.87 11.71 10.27
CA LEU A 52 9.10 10.87 9.36
C LEU A 52 9.38 9.38 9.56
N ILE A 53 10.66 9.01 9.75
CA ILE A 53 11.06 7.63 10.04
C ILE A 53 10.44 7.18 11.37
N GLN A 54 10.48 8.00 12.41
CA GLN A 54 9.88 7.68 13.71
C GLN A 54 8.36 7.49 13.62
N LEU A 55 7.66 8.35 12.88
CA LEU A 55 6.23 8.21 12.63
C LEU A 55 5.90 6.91 11.87
N ASN A 56 6.71 6.57 10.86
CA ASN A 56 6.53 5.36 10.07
C ASN A 56 6.85 4.09 10.89
N LEU A 57 7.88 4.11 11.73
CA LEU A 57 8.16 3.01 12.64
C LEU A 57 7.05 2.82 13.68
N LYS A 58 6.50 3.92 14.20
CA LYS A 58 5.36 3.88 15.12
C LYS A 58 4.11 3.32 14.45
N SER A 59 3.83 3.71 13.21
CA SER A 59 2.71 3.15 12.44
C SER A 59 2.93 1.67 12.14
N TYR A 60 4.15 1.26 11.78
CA TYR A 60 4.52 -0.13 11.52
C TYR A 60 4.40 -1.00 12.78
N VAL A 61 4.88 -0.53 13.93
CA VAL A 61 4.69 -1.22 15.22
C VAL A 61 3.21 -1.30 15.61
N GLN A 62 2.43 -0.26 15.33
CA GLN A 62 0.98 -0.29 15.56
C GLN A 62 0.29 -1.29 14.62
N LEU A 63 0.67 -1.34 13.34
CA LEU A 63 0.22 -2.34 12.38
C LEU A 63 0.59 -3.75 12.80
N LEU A 64 1.80 -3.97 13.32
CA LEU A 64 2.23 -5.27 13.85
C LEU A 64 1.43 -5.66 15.11
N LYS A 65 1.10 -4.72 15.99
CA LYS A 65 0.20 -4.96 17.15
C LYS A 65 -1.22 -5.27 16.68
N PHE A 66 -1.72 -4.57 15.66
CA PHE A 66 -2.98 -4.88 15.01
C PHE A 66 -2.93 -6.24 14.32
N GLN A 67 -1.83 -6.65 13.71
CA GLN A 67 -1.64 -7.96 13.10
C GLN A 67 -1.50 -9.08 14.15
N GLY A 68 -0.88 -8.80 15.30
CA GLY A 68 -0.88 -9.71 16.46
C GLY A 68 -2.27 -9.93 17.04
N LEU A 69 -3.18 -8.94 16.94
CA LEU A 69 -4.60 -9.08 17.23
C LEU A 69 -5.42 -9.63 16.03
N ALA A 70 -4.98 -9.37 14.79
CA ALA A 70 -5.56 -9.89 13.56
C ALA A 70 -5.11 -11.32 13.23
N ASN A 71 -4.18 -11.90 13.99
CA ASN A 71 -4.01 -13.36 14.07
C ASN A 71 -5.23 -14.06 14.70
N ARG A 72 -6.30 -13.32 15.05
CA ARG A 72 -7.64 -13.88 15.28
C ARG A 72 -8.54 -13.85 14.03
N PHE A 73 -8.18 -13.15 12.95
CA PHE A 73 -8.97 -13.06 11.72
C PHE A 73 -8.09 -12.99 10.45
N PRO A 74 -8.07 -14.03 9.60
CA PRO A 74 -7.28 -14.06 8.38
C PRO A 74 -7.68 -12.96 7.38
N PRO A 75 -6.74 -12.50 6.54
CA PRO A 75 -7.03 -11.56 5.46
C PRO A 75 -7.70 -12.31 4.30
N SER A 76 -9.04 -12.31 4.25
CA SER A 76 -9.72 -12.71 3.01
C SER A 76 -11.01 -11.92 2.83
N LEU A 77 -10.86 -10.62 2.55
CA LEU A 77 -11.93 -9.80 1.96
C LEU A 77 -11.40 -9.16 0.68
N ASN A 78 -10.86 -9.97 -0.24
CA ASN A 78 -10.92 -9.60 -1.65
C ASN A 78 -12.18 -10.24 -2.25
N PRO A 79 -13.33 -9.53 -2.26
CA PRO A 79 -14.59 -10.05 -2.77
C PRO A 79 -14.55 -10.37 -4.28
N HIS A 80 -13.50 -9.98 -5.01
CA HIS A 80 -13.34 -10.26 -6.43
C HIS A 80 -12.80 -11.67 -6.76
N VAL A 81 -12.49 -12.52 -5.77
CA VAL A 81 -11.79 -13.80 -6.03
C VAL A 81 -12.72 -15.03 -6.04
N LEU A 82 -13.91 -14.96 -5.43
CA LEU A 82 -14.79 -16.12 -5.31
C LEU A 82 -15.92 -16.09 -6.34
N VAL A 83 -15.65 -16.68 -7.50
CA VAL A 83 -16.66 -16.97 -8.53
C VAL A 83 -17.23 -18.35 -8.28
N GLY A 84 -18.55 -18.43 -8.11
CA GLY A 84 -19.29 -19.66 -7.93
C GLY A 84 -19.31 -20.50 -9.20
N ILE A 85 -19.02 -21.79 -9.04
CA ILE A 85 -19.20 -22.83 -10.05
C ILE A 85 -20.67 -23.24 -10.00
N ILE A 86 -21.42 -22.84 -11.03
CA ILE A 86 -22.86 -23.06 -11.11
C ILE A 86 -23.15 -23.99 -12.30
N PRO A 87 -23.54 -25.25 -12.08
CA PRO A 87 -23.78 -26.21 -13.16
C PRO A 87 -24.90 -25.79 -14.12
N ASN A 88 -25.91 -25.06 -13.63
CA ASN A 88 -27.00 -24.54 -14.45
C ASN A 88 -27.40 -23.12 -14.03
N ARG A 89 -27.05 -22.14 -14.86
CA ARG A 89 -27.36 -20.73 -14.61
C ARG A 89 -28.84 -20.38 -14.66
N GLN A 90 -29.69 -21.27 -15.19
CA GLN A 90 -31.14 -21.09 -15.17
C GLN A 90 -31.75 -21.39 -13.80
N HIS A 91 -31.02 -22.07 -12.89
CA HIS A 91 -31.51 -22.43 -11.55
C HIS A 91 -30.93 -21.53 -10.46
N ALA A 92 -29.71 -21.03 -10.65
CA ALA A 92 -29.13 -19.99 -9.81
C ALA A 92 -28.10 -19.17 -10.60
N TYR A 93 -27.83 -17.95 -10.16
CA TYR A 93 -26.70 -17.15 -10.65
C TYR A 93 -26.12 -16.32 -9.50
N GLN A 94 -24.94 -15.73 -9.72
CA GLN A 94 -24.25 -14.94 -8.72
C GLN A 94 -24.12 -13.48 -9.19
N GLU A 95 -24.48 -12.54 -8.32
CA GLU A 95 -24.27 -11.11 -8.48
C GLU A 95 -23.41 -10.59 -7.32
N GLY A 96 -22.13 -10.35 -7.58
CA GLY A 96 -21.18 -9.98 -6.52
C GLY A 96 -21.11 -11.06 -5.42
N LEU A 97 -21.49 -10.70 -4.19
CA LEU A 97 -21.54 -11.61 -3.03
C LEU A 97 -22.91 -12.26 -2.82
N LYS A 98 -23.86 -12.02 -3.73
CA LYS A 98 -25.22 -12.57 -3.65
C LYS A 98 -25.34 -13.79 -4.56
N ILE A 99 -25.87 -14.88 -4.03
CA ILE A 99 -26.35 -16.02 -4.81
C ILE A 99 -27.86 -15.89 -4.91
N ILE A 100 -28.37 -15.86 -6.15
CA ILE A 100 -29.80 -15.73 -6.44
C ILE A 100 -30.28 -17.04 -7.02
N ARG A 101 -31.20 -17.71 -6.31
CA ARG A 101 -31.94 -18.86 -6.82
C ARG A 101 -33.10 -18.38 -7.68
N THR A 102 -33.29 -18.98 -8.84
CA THR A 102 -34.33 -18.56 -9.81
C THR A 102 -35.51 -19.52 -9.86
N VAL A 103 -35.38 -20.76 -9.35
CA VAL A 103 -36.42 -21.81 -9.45
C VAL A 103 -36.85 -22.31 -8.07
N LYS A 104 -38.15 -22.21 -7.76
CA LYS A 104 -38.73 -22.50 -6.43
C LYS A 104 -38.74 -23.97 -6.00
N TYR A 105 -38.89 -24.91 -6.93
CA TYR A 105 -39.16 -26.33 -6.61
C TYR A 105 -38.03 -27.29 -7.01
N ARG A 106 -36.84 -26.75 -7.33
CA ARG A 106 -35.69 -27.55 -7.73
C ARG A 106 -34.45 -27.17 -6.94
N HIS A 107 -33.59 -28.15 -6.67
CA HIS A 107 -32.30 -27.87 -6.04
C HIS A 107 -31.42 -27.02 -6.97
N SER A 108 -30.70 -26.10 -6.36
CA SER A 108 -29.71 -25.26 -7.00
C SER A 108 -28.40 -25.42 -6.25
N THR A 109 -27.34 -25.70 -6.98
CA THR A 109 -26.03 -25.99 -6.39
C THR A 109 -25.04 -24.95 -6.88
N VAL A 110 -24.32 -24.37 -5.92
CA VAL A 110 -23.21 -23.46 -6.17
C VAL A 110 -22.02 -24.01 -5.41
N ALA A 111 -20.93 -24.30 -6.11
CA ALA A 111 -19.70 -24.74 -5.51
C ALA A 111 -18.64 -23.64 -5.58
N PHE A 112 -17.72 -23.62 -4.61
CA PHE A 112 -16.57 -22.73 -4.61
C PHE A 112 -15.31 -23.59 -4.48
N ASN A 113 -14.28 -23.27 -5.26
CA ASN A 113 -12.99 -23.94 -5.19
C ASN A 113 -11.90 -22.94 -4.75
N PRO A 114 -11.82 -22.59 -3.46
CA PRO A 114 -10.80 -21.68 -2.97
C PRO A 114 -9.41 -22.36 -3.02
N ILE A 115 -8.40 -21.66 -3.52
CA ILE A 115 -7.01 -22.11 -3.41
C ILE A 115 -6.48 -21.68 -2.04
N ILE A 116 -6.25 -22.64 -1.14
CA ILE A 116 -5.79 -22.38 0.23
C ILE A 116 -4.38 -22.97 0.39
N SER A 117 -3.35 -22.12 0.44
CA SER A 117 -1.97 -22.54 0.73
C SER A 117 -1.64 -22.49 2.23
N ASN A 118 -2.29 -21.60 2.97
CA ASN A 118 -2.27 -21.52 4.44
C ASN A 118 -3.47 -20.69 4.95
N GLY A 119 -3.82 -20.81 6.24
CA GLY A 119 -4.84 -19.99 6.89
C GLY A 119 -6.28 -20.55 6.84
N ILE A 120 -7.27 -19.68 7.07
CA ILE A 120 -8.70 -19.99 7.07
C ILE A 120 -9.38 -19.14 5.99
N VAL A 121 -10.23 -19.75 5.17
CA VAL A 121 -11.11 -19.01 4.23
C VAL A 121 -12.45 -18.74 4.90
N ARG A 122 -12.91 -17.48 4.82
CA ARG A 122 -14.23 -17.07 5.29
C ARG A 122 -15.11 -16.73 4.10
N PHE A 123 -16.28 -17.35 4.03
CA PHE A 123 -17.31 -17.03 3.06
C PHE A 123 -18.36 -16.15 3.72
N GLY A 124 -18.67 -15.01 3.09
CA GLY A 124 -19.73 -14.10 3.51
C GLY A 124 -20.49 -13.62 2.28
N GLY A 125 -21.80 -13.51 2.40
CA GLY A 125 -22.66 -13.15 1.27
C GLY A 125 -24.13 -13.23 1.62
N PHE A 126 -24.96 -13.13 0.59
CA PHE A 126 -26.41 -13.20 0.70
C PHE A 126 -26.95 -14.33 -0.16
N PHE A 127 -27.91 -15.07 0.36
CA PHE A 127 -28.67 -16.05 -0.40
C PHE A 127 -30.09 -15.53 -0.59
N GLU A 128 -30.51 -15.36 -1.85
CA GLU A 128 -31.85 -14.92 -2.22
C GLU A 128 -32.62 -16.08 -2.83
N ASP A 129 -33.76 -16.42 -2.22
CA ASP A 129 -34.62 -17.51 -2.63
C ASP A 129 -36.07 -17.03 -2.77
N PRO A 130 -36.70 -17.19 -3.95
CA PRO A 130 -38.08 -16.76 -4.18
C PRO A 130 -39.14 -17.70 -3.55
N SER A 131 -38.73 -18.75 -2.85
CA SER A 131 -39.60 -19.62 -2.05
C SER A 131 -40.19 -18.89 -0.85
N ASN A 132 -41.43 -19.21 -0.49
CA ASN A 132 -42.05 -18.74 0.76
C ASN A 132 -41.46 -19.44 2.00
N ASP A 133 -40.80 -20.57 1.79
CA ASP A 133 -40.06 -21.32 2.80
C ASP A 133 -38.68 -21.68 2.22
N PRO A 134 -37.68 -20.79 2.38
CA PRO A 134 -36.37 -20.97 1.78
C PRO A 134 -35.56 -22.00 2.57
N PHE A 135 -35.04 -23.02 1.88
CA PHE A 135 -34.18 -24.03 2.46
C PHE A 135 -32.80 -23.99 1.79
N PHE A 136 -31.75 -23.92 2.58
CA PHE A 136 -30.37 -24.01 2.10
C PHE A 136 -29.50 -24.85 3.03
N SER A 137 -28.48 -25.47 2.45
CA SER A 137 -27.48 -26.26 3.16
C SER A 137 -26.09 -25.87 2.66
N ILE A 138 -25.11 -25.89 3.54
CA ILE A 138 -23.71 -25.62 3.21
C ILE A 138 -22.89 -26.82 3.66
N GLY A 139 -21.92 -27.24 2.83
CA GLY A 139 -21.05 -28.37 3.13
C GLY A 139 -19.67 -28.21 2.51
N VAL A 140 -18.74 -29.06 2.93
CA VAL A 140 -17.39 -29.20 2.36
C VAL A 140 -17.30 -30.61 1.79
N THR A 141 -16.70 -30.74 0.62
CA THR A 141 -16.52 -32.01 -0.07
C THR A 141 -15.12 -32.10 -0.65
N ASP A 142 -14.73 -33.29 -1.10
CA ASP A 142 -13.47 -33.51 -1.80
C ASP A 142 -13.43 -32.76 -3.14
N SER A 143 -12.23 -32.38 -3.57
CA SER A 143 -12.03 -31.64 -4.83
C SER A 143 -12.47 -32.43 -6.08
N SER A 144 -12.64 -33.74 -5.96
CA SER A 144 -13.14 -34.62 -7.02
C SER A 144 -14.67 -34.69 -7.11
N ALA A 145 -15.40 -34.08 -6.18
CA ALA A 145 -16.86 -34.12 -6.18
C ALA A 145 -17.45 -33.41 -7.40
N VAL A 146 -18.44 -34.04 -8.03
CA VAL A 146 -19.15 -33.51 -9.19
C VAL A 146 -20.59 -33.23 -8.82
N PHE A 147 -20.97 -31.97 -8.85
CA PHE A 147 -22.33 -31.54 -8.54
C PHE A 147 -23.19 -31.45 -9.80
N GLY A 148 -24.26 -32.25 -9.85
CA GLY A 148 -25.28 -32.14 -10.87
C GLY A 148 -26.23 -30.97 -10.62
N SER A 149 -26.84 -30.45 -11.69
CA SER A 149 -27.98 -29.55 -11.53
C SER A 149 -29.17 -30.31 -10.94
N CYS A 150 -29.89 -29.70 -9.99
CA CYS A 150 -31.04 -30.31 -9.31
C CYS A 150 -30.73 -31.56 -8.47
N GLN A 151 -29.47 -31.78 -8.11
CA GLN A 151 -29.08 -32.89 -7.23
C GLN A 151 -28.76 -32.36 -5.83
N ALA A 152 -29.25 -33.05 -4.82
CA ALA A 152 -28.84 -32.84 -3.44
C ALA A 152 -27.41 -33.37 -3.22
N PRO A 153 -26.69 -32.89 -2.19
CA PRO A 153 -25.35 -33.36 -1.88
C PRO A 153 -25.26 -34.88 -1.63
N TRP A 154 -26.35 -35.51 -1.16
CA TRP A 154 -26.44 -36.94 -0.85
C TRP A 154 -27.02 -37.79 -2.00
N ASP A 155 -27.38 -37.23 -3.16
CA ASP A 155 -28.00 -37.98 -4.26
C ASP A 155 -27.04 -38.99 -4.93
N ARG A 156 -25.74 -38.96 -4.57
CA ARG A 156 -24.70 -39.85 -5.11
C ARG A 156 -23.84 -40.52 -4.03
N GLU A 157 -24.30 -40.54 -2.79
CA GLU A 157 -23.70 -41.40 -1.75
C GLU A 157 -24.01 -42.88 -1.98
#